data_AF-A0A0A5HU69-F1
#
_entry.id   AF-A0A0A5HU69-F1
#
_cell.length_a   1.000
_cell.length_b   1.000
_cell.length_c   1.000
_cell.angle_alpha   90.00
_cell.angle_beta   90.00
_cell.angle_gamma   90.00
#
_symmetry.space_group_name_H-M   'P 1'
#
loop_
_entity.id
_entity.type
_entity.pdbx_description
1 polymer ?
#
loop_
_entity_poly.entity_id
_entity_poly.type
_entity_poly.pdbx_seq_one_letter_code
_entity_poly.pdbx_strand_id
1 'polypeptide(L)' 'MESMLRTFVILLCRWLIFIPGLFCFSYLLRPLLMLVLIPGALMFLAIIGGPEVRSAIMKMVKESV' A
#
# COMPACT_ATOMS: atom_id res chain seq x y z
N MET A 1 -37.95 18.05 12.50
CA MET A 1 -36.98 18.69 11.57
C MET A 1 -35.59 18.84 12.20
N GLU A 2 -35.48 19.27 13.47
CA GLU A 2 -34.19 19.40 14.16
C GLU A 2 -33.41 18.08 14.36
N SER A 3 -34.08 16.95 14.51
CA SER A 3 -33.43 15.63 14.67
C SER A 3 -32.68 15.18 13.42
N MET A 4 -33.25 15.40 12.23
CA MET A 4 -32.61 15.09 10.94
C MET A 4 -31.38 15.95 10.70
N LEU A 5 -31.42 17.22 11.11
CA LEU A 5 -30.32 18.16 10.95
C LEU A 5 -29.10 17.76 11.79
N ARG A 6 -29.30 17.35 13.05
CA ARG A 6 -28.21 16.88 13.92
C ARG A 6 -27.54 15.63 13.38
N THR A 7 -28.32 14.67 12.88
CA THR A 7 -27.77 13.47 12.23
C THR A 7 -26.92 13.83 11.01
N PHE A 8 -27.39 14.77 10.17
CA PHE A 8 -26.65 15.24 9.00
C PHE A 8 -25.32 15.92 9.38
N VAL A 9 -25.33 16.77 10.42
CA VAL A 9 -24.12 17.46 10.90
C VAL A 9 -23.10 16.47 11.45
N ILE A 10 -23.54 15.46 12.21
CA ILE A 10 -22.64 14.41 12.73
C ILE A 10 -22.05 13.59 11.58
N LEU A 11 -22.85 13.27 10.56
CA LEU A 11 -22.40 12.52 9.39
C LEU A 11 -21.36 13.30 8.58
N LEU A 12 -21.60 14.60 8.36
CA LEU A 12 -20.66 15.51 7.71
C LEU A 12 -19.35 15.64 8.51
N CYS A 13 -19.43 15.82 9.82
CA CYS A 13 -18.25 15.96 10.67
C CYS A 13 -17.42 14.67 10.70
N ARG A 14 -18.09 13.51 10.75
CA ARG A 14 -17.45 12.20 10.62
C ARG A 14 -16.76 12.05 9.27
N TRP A 15 -17.41 12.41 8.17
CA TRP A 15 -16.80 12.35 6.84
C TRP A 15 -15.60 13.30 6.70
N LEU A 16 -15.70 14.51 7.28
CA LEU A 16 -14.64 15.50 7.27
C LEU A 16 -13.37 15.03 8.01
N ILE A 17 -13.51 14.25 9.08
CA ILE A 17 -12.39 13.66 9.82
C ILE A 17 -11.90 12.37 9.12
N PHE A 18 -12.81 11.62 8.48
CA PHE A 18 -12.48 10.36 7.84
C PHE A 18 -11.72 10.55 6.52
N ILE A 19 -12.01 11.60 5.75
CA ILE A 19 -11.31 11.91 4.49
C ILE A 19 -9.80 12.10 4.67
N PRO A 20 -9.29 12.98 5.56
CA PRO A 20 -7.85 13.15 5.73
C PRO A 20 -7.18 11.89 6.29
N GLY A 21 -7.88 11.13 7.16
CA GLY A 21 -7.42 9.84 7.65
C GLY A 21 -7.29 8.80 6.52
N LEU A 22 -8.31 8.67 5.67
CA LEU A 22 -8.28 7.81 4.48
C LEU A 22 -7.25 8.26 3.46
N PHE A 23 -7.08 9.58 3.28
CA PHE A 23 -6.12 10.12 2.34
C PHE A 23 -4.71 9.79 2.80
N CYS A 24 -4.39 10.06 4.07
CA CYS A 24 -3.12 9.69 4.68
C CYS A 24 -2.91 8.16 4.60
N PHE A 25 -3.92 7.36 4.95
CA PHE A 25 -3.85 5.92 4.84
C PHE A 25 -3.62 5.47 3.40
N SER A 26 -4.31 5.99 2.40
CA SER A 26 -4.12 5.56 1.01
C SER A 26 -2.77 6.03 0.43
N TYR A 27 -2.31 7.22 0.83
CA TYR A 27 -1.00 7.77 0.43
C TYR A 27 0.18 7.08 1.12
N LEU A 28 -0.01 6.54 2.33
CA LEU A 28 1.01 5.81 3.07
C LEU A 28 0.95 4.30 2.77
N LEU A 29 -0.25 3.74 2.66
CA LEU A 29 -0.49 2.34 2.38
C LEU A 29 -0.01 1.96 0.98
N ARG A 30 -0.23 2.80 -0.05
CA ARG A 30 0.27 2.53 -1.42
C ARG A 30 1.80 2.34 -1.49
N PRO A 31 2.63 3.28 -1.02
CA PRO A 31 4.08 3.11 -1.05
C PRO A 31 4.53 2.00 -0.09
N LEU A 32 3.86 1.80 1.04
CA LEU A 32 4.21 0.73 1.98
C LEU A 32 3.89 -0.65 1.40
N LEU A 33 2.76 -0.81 0.70
CA LEU A 33 2.46 -2.00 -0.07
C LEU A 33 3.51 -2.21 -1.16
N MET A 34 3.84 -1.17 -1.93
CA MET A 34 4.81 -1.29 -3.03
C MET A 34 6.20 -1.69 -2.51
N LEU A 35 6.61 -1.11 -1.37
CA LEU A 35 7.88 -1.39 -0.72
C LEU A 35 7.97 -2.81 -0.14
N VAL A 36 6.86 -3.41 0.28
CA VAL A 36 6.83 -4.80 0.77
C VAL A 36 6.62 -5.79 -0.37
N LEU A 37 5.76 -5.44 -1.34
CA LEU A 37 5.34 -6.33 -2.42
C LEU A 37 6.46 -6.57 -3.42
N ILE A 38 7.28 -5.56 -3.75
CA ILE A 38 8.41 -5.73 -4.68
C ILE A 38 9.46 -6.71 -4.13
N PRO A 39 10.05 -6.51 -2.93
CA PRO A 39 11.00 -7.46 -2.38
C PRO A 39 10.34 -8.80 -2.03
N GLY A 40 9.10 -8.80 -1.54
CA GLY A 40 8.34 -10.01 -1.26
C GLY A 40 8.11 -10.86 -2.53
N ALA A 41 7.73 -10.23 -3.64
CA ALA A 41 7.54 -10.89 -4.93
C ALA A 41 8.85 -11.44 -5.49
N LEU A 42 9.95 -10.69 -5.39
CA LEU A 42 11.28 -11.18 -5.79
C LEU A 42 11.71 -12.38 -4.95
N MET A 43 11.45 -12.36 -3.64
CA MET A 43 11.76 -13.49 -2.76
C MET A 43 10.92 -14.72 -3.14
N PHE A 44 9.63 -14.52 -3.42
CA PHE A 44 8.72 -15.59 -3.85
C PHE A 44 9.15 -16.18 -5.21
N LEU A 45 9.55 -15.33 -6.16
CA LEU A 45 10.08 -15.73 -7.45
C LEU A 45 11.38 -16.53 -7.31
N ALA A 46 12.26 -16.13 -6.40
CA ALA A 46 13.51 -16.82 -6.10
C ALA A 46 13.31 -18.19 -5.41
N ILE A 47 12.18 -18.38 -4.73
CA ILE A 47 11.82 -19.67 -4.11
C ILE A 47 11.24 -20.62 -5.17
N ILE A 48 10.34 -20.13 -6.03
CA ILE A 48 9.69 -20.96 -7.05
C ILE A 48 10.63 -21.27 -8.22
N GLY A 49 11.41 -20.29 -8.67
CA GLY A 49 12.24 -20.39 -9.87
C GLY A 49 13.60 -21.06 -9.68
N GLY A 50 13.96 -21.44 -8.45
CA GLY A 50 15.20 -22.14 -8.17
C GLY A 50 16.48 -21.35 -8.52
N PRO A 51 17.60 -22.03 -8.85
CA PRO A 51 18.91 -21.39 -9.00
C PRO A 51 19.03 -20.47 -10.23
N GLU A 52 18.30 -20.74 -11.32
CA GLU A 52 18.33 -19.91 -12.52
C GLU A 52 17.76 -18.50 -12.27
N VAL A 53 16.62 -18.42 -11.58
CA VAL A 53 15.98 -17.14 -11.26
C VAL A 53 16.78 -16.36 -10.22
N ARG A 54 17.41 -17.04 -9.25
CA ARG A 54 18.32 -16.40 -8.29
C ARG A 54 19.52 -15.76 -8.98
N SER A 55 20.11 -16.43 -9.98
CA SER A 55 21.23 -15.89 -10.76
C SER A 55 20.82 -14.66 -11.57
N ALA A 56 19.64 -14.70 -12.21
CA ALA A 56 19.10 -13.56 -12.94
C ALA A 56 18.81 -12.35 -12.03
N ILE A 57 18.19 -12.57 -10.86
CA ILE A 57 17.93 -11.50 -9.87
C ILE A 57 19.25 -10.91 -9.38
N MET A 58 20.24 -11.74 -9.05
CA MET A 58 21.55 -11.27 -8.57
C MET A 58 22.29 -10.46 -9.65
N LYS A 59 22.16 -10.84 -10.93
CA LYS A 59 22.72 -10.10 -12.05
C LYS A 59 22.04 -8.74 -12.23
N MET A 60 20.70 -8.69 -12.17
CA MET A 60 19.95 -7.43 -12.26
C MET A 60 20.27 -6.48 -11.10
N VAL A 61 20.41 -6.99 -9.87
CA VAL A 61 20.83 -6.17 -8.71
C VAL A 61 22.24 -5.62 -8.91
N LYS A 62 23.16 -6.42 -9.47
CA LYS A 62 24.55 -6.01 -9.71
C LYS A 62 24.71 -4.98 -10.83
N GLU A 63 23.83 -4.97 -11.83
CA GLU A 63 23.77 -3.94 -12.87
C GLU A 63 23.06 -2.66 -12.41
N SER A 64 22.26 -2.73 -11.34
CA SER A 64 21.51 -1.59 -10.79
C SER A 64 22.28 -0.78 -9.73
N VAL A 65 23.47 -1.24 -9.33
CA VAL A 65 24.37 -0.59 -8.35
C VAL A 65 25.53 0.07 -9.07
#